data_AF-A0A428TEB2-F1
#
_entry.id   AF-A0A428TEB2-F1
#
_cell.length_a   1.000
_cell.length_b   1.000
_cell.length_c   1.000
_cell.angle_alpha   90.00
_cell.angle_beta   90.00
_cell.angle_gamma   90.00
#
_symmetry.space_group_name_H-M   'P 1'
#
loop_
_entity.id
_entity.type
_entity.pdbx_description
1 polymer ?
#
loop_
_entity_poly.entity_id
_entity_poly.type
_entity_poly.pdbx_seq_one_letter_code
_entity_poly.pdbx_strand_id
1 'polypeptide(L)'
;MDDLYDEFGNFIGDEAGSEEASEVGVEAGDYVYDDEPEEAPGVTGQELMELDDGPSNAIILHEDKQYYPTAEQVYGADVETRVEEEDAQPLTQPIIAPVEQKKFNIEEADLPPVFFDREFMTDLMNFPEQTRNVALAGHLHHGKTAFMDMLVLETHDITDRLERRVGKNRDEQLRYTDVHVLERERGLSIKAAPMSLVLPSTKGKSHLVNLIDTPGHVNFVDEVAASFRLVDGVCLVVDVVEGVQINTEQIIKHAVLEDIPLTLIINKMDRLILELKLPPKDAYFKLKHVVEEVNTVITNTAPTKAASKRISPEKGNVLFSCTDMGWCFTLPSFAKMYTDTFGDINTEEFAKRLWGDVYYNPKKRTFSRKPIDERSARSFVHFVLEPIYKLFTHSISDSPEQLRPVLASLGIELKPSQYKADAKSVTEACL
;
A
#
# COMPACT_ATOMS: atom_id res chain seq x y z
N MET A 1 -10.04 -11.26 -48.50
CA MET A 1 -10.36 -9.85 -48.20
C MET A 1 -10.01 -9.57 -46.73
N ASP A 2 -9.02 -10.28 -46.16
CA ASP A 2 -8.84 -10.42 -44.69
C ASP A 2 -7.39 -10.13 -44.22
N ASP A 3 -6.57 -9.40 -44.98
CA ASP A 3 -5.16 -9.15 -44.61
C ASP A 3 -4.86 -7.68 -44.23
N LEU A 4 -5.87 -6.86 -43.93
CA LEU A 4 -5.69 -5.43 -43.60
C LEU A 4 -5.90 -5.11 -42.11
N TYR A 5 -6.21 -6.09 -41.27
CA TYR A 5 -6.48 -5.87 -39.84
C TYR A 5 -5.82 -6.98 -38.99
N ASP A 6 -5.31 -6.62 -37.80
CA ASP A 6 -4.73 -7.57 -36.86
C ASP A 6 -5.81 -8.35 -36.05
N GLU A 7 -5.38 -9.37 -35.30
CA GLU A 7 -6.27 -10.22 -34.47
C GLU A 7 -6.98 -9.46 -33.32
N PHE A 8 -6.67 -8.18 -33.12
CA PHE A 8 -7.34 -7.31 -32.15
C PHE A 8 -8.19 -6.22 -32.81
N GLY A 9 -8.33 -6.23 -34.14
CA GLY A 9 -9.20 -5.33 -34.90
C GLY A 9 -8.57 -3.99 -35.26
N ASN A 10 -7.26 -3.83 -35.13
CA ASN A 10 -6.55 -2.63 -35.56
C ASN A 10 -6.15 -2.72 -37.04
N PHE A 11 -6.27 -1.61 -37.78
CA PHE A 11 -5.93 -1.55 -39.20
C PHE A 11 -4.41 -1.56 -39.41
N ILE A 12 -3.90 -2.52 -40.18
CA ILE A 12 -2.50 -2.59 -40.61
C ILE A 12 -2.44 -1.99 -42.02
N GLY A 13 -2.11 -0.70 -42.10
CA GLY A 13 -1.94 0.03 -43.36
C GLY A 13 -0.51 -0.07 -43.92
N ASP A 14 -0.40 -0.01 -45.26
CA ASP A 14 0.83 -0.12 -46.06
C ASP A 14 1.85 1.02 -45.81
N GLU A 15 3.13 0.65 -45.69
CA GLU A 15 4.28 1.56 -45.74
C GLU A 15 4.61 1.96 -47.19
N ALA A 16 4.55 3.26 -47.50
CA ALA A 16 5.33 3.83 -48.60
C ALA A 16 5.62 5.33 -48.37
N GLY A 17 6.76 5.60 -47.71
CA GLY A 17 7.79 6.54 -48.19
C GLY A 17 7.68 8.06 -47.94
N SER A 18 8.56 8.56 -47.05
CA SER A 18 9.19 9.90 -46.97
C SER A 18 8.26 11.12 -46.79
N GLU A 19 8.47 12.11 -45.92
CA GLU A 19 9.65 12.59 -45.19
C GLU A 19 9.15 13.62 -44.13
N GLU A 20 9.90 13.73 -43.02
CA GLU A 20 10.10 14.92 -42.17
C GLU A 20 8.97 15.55 -41.33
N ALA A 21 9.11 15.33 -40.01
CA ALA A 21 9.25 16.33 -38.94
C ALA A 21 8.05 17.20 -38.48
N SER A 22 7.92 17.18 -37.14
CA SER A 22 7.47 18.24 -36.21
C SER A 22 6.04 18.14 -35.63
N GLU A 23 6.03 17.72 -34.35
CA GLU A 23 5.37 18.33 -33.20
C GLU A 23 3.89 18.80 -33.25
N VAL A 24 3.11 18.14 -32.38
CA VAL A 24 1.97 18.64 -31.58
C VAL A 24 0.65 18.91 -32.33
N GLY A 25 -0.29 17.98 -32.14
CA GLY A 25 -1.68 18.11 -32.58
C GLY A 25 -2.49 19.08 -31.72
N VAL A 26 -3.16 20.00 -32.40
CA VAL A 26 -4.37 20.69 -31.96
C VAL A 26 -5.44 20.41 -33.03
N GLU A 27 -6.67 20.18 -32.56
CA GLU A 27 -7.83 19.69 -33.30
C GLU A 27 -8.18 20.48 -34.57
N ALA A 28 -8.67 19.74 -35.58
CA ALA A 28 -9.10 20.22 -36.87
C ALA A 28 -10.54 20.80 -36.81
N GLY A 29 -10.67 22.06 -37.20
CA GLY A 29 -11.91 22.71 -37.62
C GLY A 29 -11.58 23.76 -38.68
N ASP A 30 -12.43 23.83 -39.71
CA ASP A 30 -12.47 24.80 -40.82
C ASP A 30 -11.45 24.72 -41.97
N TYR A 31 -11.94 24.26 -43.13
CA TYR A 31 -11.50 24.72 -44.44
C TYR A 31 -12.43 25.85 -44.90
N VAL A 32 -11.92 27.09 -44.85
CA VAL A 32 -12.48 28.27 -45.53
C VAL A 32 -11.80 28.37 -46.90
N TYR A 33 -12.59 28.46 -47.98
CA TYR A 33 -12.11 28.98 -49.26
C TYR A 33 -12.30 30.50 -49.26
N ASP A 34 -11.19 31.23 -49.27
CA ASP A 34 -11.12 32.66 -49.59
C ASP A 34 -11.20 32.83 -51.11
N ASP A 35 -12.12 33.68 -51.57
CA ASP A 35 -12.12 34.26 -52.92
C ASP A 35 -12.20 35.78 -52.73
N GLU A 36 -11.06 36.47 -52.82
CA GLU A 36 -11.00 37.91 -53.10
C GLU A 36 -11.03 38.15 -54.61
N PRO A 37 -11.72 39.20 -55.09
CA PRO A 37 -11.40 39.78 -56.39
C PRO A 37 -10.84 41.21 -56.26
N GLU A 38 -9.65 41.40 -56.84
CA GLU A 38 -8.99 42.68 -57.12
C GLU A 38 -9.69 43.49 -58.23
N GLU A 39 -9.56 44.82 -58.14
CA GLU A 39 -10.06 45.83 -59.09
C GLU A 39 -9.33 45.87 -60.44
N ALA A 40 -10.06 46.28 -61.50
CA ALA A 40 -9.49 47.01 -62.64
C ALA A 40 -10.52 48.00 -63.24
N PRO A 41 -10.14 49.24 -63.64
CA PRO A 41 -11.09 50.28 -64.03
C PRO A 41 -11.22 50.54 -65.54
N GLY A 42 -12.42 50.95 -65.97
CA GLY A 42 -12.65 51.98 -66.99
C GLY A 42 -13.03 51.55 -68.42
N VAL A 43 -14.32 51.67 -68.77
CA VAL A 43 -14.79 52.10 -70.11
C VAL A 43 -16.09 52.90 -69.95
N THR A 44 -16.09 54.13 -70.45
CA THR A 44 -17.25 55.01 -70.58
C THR A 44 -17.96 54.79 -71.92
N GLY A 45 -19.30 54.85 -71.91
CA GLY A 45 -20.09 55.29 -73.05
C GLY A 45 -20.80 54.22 -73.89
N GLN A 46 -21.99 53.81 -73.47
CA GLN A 46 -23.12 53.61 -74.39
C GLN A 46 -24.44 53.75 -73.64
N GLU A 47 -25.21 54.77 -74.03
CA GLU A 47 -26.58 55.00 -73.60
C GLU A 47 -27.41 53.73 -73.87
N LEU A 48 -27.87 53.08 -72.80
CA LEU A 48 -28.89 52.02 -72.85
C LEU A 48 -30.07 52.52 -72.03
N MET A 49 -31.24 52.52 -72.69
CA MET A 49 -32.52 52.98 -72.17
C MET A 49 -32.80 52.47 -70.76
N GLU A 50 -33.23 53.37 -69.88
CA GLU A 50 -34.04 53.02 -68.72
C GLU A 50 -35.29 52.29 -69.22
N LEU A 51 -35.32 50.97 -69.07
CA LEU A 51 -36.55 50.21 -69.05
C LEU A 51 -37.05 50.26 -67.63
N ASP A 52 -38.16 50.97 -67.42
CA ASP A 52 -39.05 50.80 -66.27
C ASP A 52 -39.32 49.29 -66.11
N ASP A 53 -38.73 48.66 -65.09
CA ASP A 53 -39.16 47.34 -64.65
C ASP A 53 -40.54 47.52 -64.00
N GLY A 54 -41.58 47.34 -64.83
CA GLY A 54 -42.92 47.02 -64.36
C GLY A 54 -42.88 45.79 -63.44
N PRO A 55 -43.96 45.52 -62.68
CA PRO A 55 -43.93 44.57 -61.57
C PRO A 55 -43.44 43.22 -62.08
N SER A 56 -42.26 42.82 -61.62
CA SER A 56 -41.70 41.51 -61.92
C SER A 56 -42.69 40.47 -61.42
N ASN A 57 -43.46 39.85 -62.33
CA ASN A 57 -44.18 38.60 -62.08
C ASN A 57 -43.16 37.46 -61.98
N ALA A 58 -42.16 37.62 -61.11
CA ALA A 58 -41.31 36.54 -60.66
C ALA A 58 -42.24 35.59 -59.89
N ILE A 59 -42.55 34.45 -60.52
CA ILE A 59 -43.37 33.41 -59.91
C ILE A 59 -42.57 32.87 -58.74
N ILE A 60 -42.97 33.24 -57.52
CA ILE A 60 -42.41 32.70 -56.29
C ILE A 60 -42.91 31.26 -56.20
N LEU A 61 -41.98 30.31 -56.18
CA LEU A 61 -42.31 28.90 -55.97
C LEU A 61 -42.99 28.73 -54.61
N HIS A 62 -43.85 27.73 -54.46
CA HIS A 62 -44.59 27.53 -53.21
C HIS A 62 -43.65 27.32 -52.00
N GLU A 63 -42.46 26.76 -52.23
CA GLU A 63 -41.43 26.50 -51.23
C GLU A 63 -40.74 27.79 -50.75
N ASP A 64 -40.61 28.80 -51.62
CA ASP A 64 -39.92 30.08 -51.34
C ASP A 64 -40.86 31.19 -50.88
N LYS A 65 -42.14 30.87 -50.69
CA LYS A 65 -43.15 31.85 -50.34
C LYS A 65 -43.00 32.26 -48.87
N GLN A 66 -42.35 33.40 -48.65
CA GLN A 66 -42.28 34.04 -47.34
C GLN A 66 -43.64 34.66 -46.99
N TYR A 67 -44.34 34.06 -46.03
CA TYR A 67 -45.67 34.52 -45.60
C TYR A 67 -45.60 35.65 -44.56
N TYR A 68 -44.48 35.78 -43.85
CA TYR A 68 -44.30 36.72 -42.74
C TYR A 68 -42.98 37.50 -42.88
N PRO A 69 -42.95 38.81 -42.51
CA PRO A 69 -41.72 39.59 -42.44
C PRO A 69 -40.70 39.02 -41.46
N THR A 70 -39.41 39.30 -41.65
CA THR A 70 -38.36 38.83 -40.74
C THR A 70 -38.42 39.52 -39.38
N ALA A 71 -37.95 38.86 -38.33
CA ALA A 71 -38.06 39.38 -36.97
C ALA A 71 -37.31 40.72 -36.77
N GLU A 72 -36.18 40.91 -37.44
CA GLU A 72 -35.42 42.17 -37.44
C GLU A 72 -36.20 43.35 -38.05
N GLN A 73 -37.02 43.09 -39.07
CA GLN A 73 -37.86 44.12 -39.70
C GLN A 73 -39.02 44.57 -38.81
N VAL A 74 -39.44 43.72 -37.86
CA VAL A 74 -40.56 44.01 -36.95
C VAL A 74 -40.08 44.77 -35.71
N TYR A 75 -38.95 44.39 -35.12
CA TYR A 75 -38.46 44.96 -33.86
C TYR A 75 -37.36 46.02 -34.02
N GLY A 76 -36.70 46.11 -35.18
CA GLY A 76 -35.65 47.08 -35.47
C GLY A 76 -34.26 46.66 -34.98
N ALA A 77 -33.23 47.42 -35.37
CA ALA A 77 -31.82 47.07 -35.16
C ALA A 77 -31.33 47.18 -33.70
N ASP A 78 -32.10 47.81 -32.81
CA ASP A 78 -31.75 47.98 -31.39
C ASP A 78 -32.13 46.74 -30.53
N VAL A 79 -32.86 45.77 -31.09
CA VAL A 79 -33.35 44.58 -30.38
C VAL A 79 -32.71 43.31 -30.94
N GLU A 80 -31.94 42.60 -30.12
CA GLU A 80 -31.36 41.31 -30.50
C GLU A 80 -32.44 40.24 -30.52
N THR A 81 -32.79 39.75 -31.71
CA THR A 81 -33.74 38.65 -31.87
C THR A 81 -32.97 37.33 -31.96
N ARG A 82 -33.08 36.48 -30.93
CA ARG A 82 -32.52 35.13 -30.94
C ARG A 82 -33.60 34.09 -31.19
N VAL A 83 -33.33 33.16 -32.12
CA VAL A 83 -34.16 31.98 -32.36
C VAL A 83 -33.37 30.77 -31.88
N GLU A 84 -33.81 30.18 -30.76
CA GLU A 84 -33.21 28.98 -30.19
C GLU A 84 -34.18 27.80 -30.43
N GLU A 85 -33.82 26.91 -31.36
CA GLU A 85 -34.64 25.74 -31.73
C GLU A 85 -34.34 24.50 -30.87
N GLU A 86 -33.12 24.42 -30.34
CA GLU A 86 -32.65 23.32 -29.50
C GLU A 86 -32.20 23.84 -28.14
N ASP A 87 -32.40 23.03 -27.11
CA ASP A 87 -31.99 23.36 -25.75
C ASP A 87 -30.46 23.40 -25.65
N ALA A 88 -29.91 24.47 -25.05
CA ALA A 88 -28.47 24.63 -24.86
C ALA A 88 -27.84 23.61 -23.88
N GLN A 89 -28.65 22.87 -23.12
CA GLN A 89 -28.20 21.85 -22.18
C GLN A 89 -29.04 20.57 -22.32
N PRO A 90 -28.41 19.38 -22.31
CA PRO A 90 -29.14 18.13 -22.38
C PRO A 90 -29.95 17.91 -21.10
N LEU A 91 -31.07 17.19 -21.20
CA LEU A 91 -31.95 16.87 -20.06
C LEU A 91 -31.26 16.13 -18.90
N THR A 92 -30.08 15.55 -19.14
CA THR A 92 -29.25 14.88 -18.13
C THR A 92 -28.55 15.86 -17.19
N GLN A 93 -28.35 17.11 -17.61
CA GLN A 93 -27.73 18.14 -16.79
C GLN A 93 -28.82 18.87 -15.98
N PRO A 94 -28.78 18.80 -14.64
CA PRO A 94 -29.75 19.50 -13.82
C PRO A 94 -29.54 21.01 -13.90
N ILE A 95 -30.63 21.77 -14.03
CA ILE A 95 -30.63 23.25 -14.08
C ILE A 95 -30.01 23.84 -12.80
N ILE A 96 -30.25 23.21 -11.65
CA ILE A 96 -29.60 23.54 -10.37
C ILE A 96 -28.71 22.35 -10.01
N ALA A 97 -27.39 22.55 -10.09
CA ALA A 97 -26.43 21.51 -9.72
C ALA A 97 -26.61 21.13 -8.23
N PRO A 98 -26.84 19.84 -7.90
CA PRO A 98 -26.87 19.40 -6.53
C PRO A 98 -25.48 19.62 -5.90
N VAL A 99 -25.46 19.86 -4.58
CA VAL A 99 -24.20 19.93 -3.85
C VAL A 99 -23.61 18.52 -3.73
N GLU A 100 -22.74 18.16 -4.66
CA GLU A 100 -22.00 16.90 -4.63
C GLU A 100 -20.76 17.04 -3.73
N GLN A 101 -20.77 16.37 -2.58
CA GLN A 101 -19.56 16.18 -1.79
C GLN A 101 -18.81 14.95 -2.33
N LYS A 102 -17.83 15.19 -3.21
CA LYS A 102 -16.97 14.12 -3.72
C LYS A 102 -15.99 13.67 -2.63
N LYS A 103 -16.29 12.55 -1.98
CA LYS A 103 -15.41 11.92 -0.98
C LYS A 103 -14.66 10.75 -1.63
N PHE A 104 -13.39 10.97 -1.93
CA PHE A 104 -12.49 9.94 -2.47
C PHE A 104 -11.64 9.26 -1.39
N ASN A 105 -11.49 9.94 -0.24
CA ASN A 105 -10.78 9.45 0.93
C ASN A 105 -11.74 9.20 2.07
N ILE A 106 -11.44 8.17 2.86
CA ILE A 106 -12.11 7.88 4.12
C ILE A 106 -11.39 8.65 5.21
N GLU A 107 -11.86 9.85 5.47
CA GLU A 107 -11.33 10.73 6.51
C GLU A 107 -12.25 10.70 7.72
N GLU A 108 -11.65 10.65 8.92
CA GLU A 108 -12.38 10.78 10.18
C GLU A 108 -12.42 12.26 10.57
N ALA A 109 -13.62 12.77 10.86
CA ALA A 109 -13.80 14.18 11.24
C ALA A 109 -13.24 14.48 12.64
N ASP A 110 -13.35 13.49 13.54
CA ASP A 110 -12.85 13.56 14.90
C ASP A 110 -11.59 12.72 15.05
N LEU A 111 -10.77 13.15 16.00
CA LEU A 111 -9.52 12.51 16.30
C LEU A 111 -9.73 11.23 17.13
N PRO A 112 -9.11 10.09 16.76
CA PRO A 112 -9.34 8.82 17.45
C PRO A 112 -8.76 8.80 18.87
N PRO A 113 -9.39 8.07 19.81
CA PRO A 113 -8.82 7.87 21.13
C PRO A 113 -7.52 7.06 21.05
N VAL A 114 -6.50 7.51 21.77
CA VAL A 114 -5.15 6.91 21.80
C VAL A 114 -4.77 6.60 23.24
N PHE A 115 -3.93 5.59 23.44
CA PHE A 115 -3.44 5.21 24.77
C PHE A 115 -2.32 6.12 25.29
N PHE A 116 -1.75 6.97 24.44
CA PHE A 116 -0.72 7.94 24.81
C PHE A 116 -1.25 9.37 24.81
N ASP A 117 -0.67 10.21 25.68
CA ASP A 117 -1.01 11.64 25.71
C ASP A 117 -0.47 12.36 24.47
N ARG A 118 -1.34 13.15 23.83
CA ARG A 118 -0.97 13.90 22.61
C ARG A 118 0.00 15.04 22.90
N GLU A 119 -0.07 15.60 24.10
CA GLU A 119 0.92 16.55 24.60
C GLU A 119 2.30 15.88 24.66
N PHE A 120 2.37 14.65 25.18
CA PHE A 120 3.61 13.87 25.20
C PHE A 120 4.17 13.59 23.80
N MET A 121 3.32 13.29 22.82
CA MET A 121 3.74 13.16 21.42
C MET A 121 4.32 14.48 20.87
N THR A 122 3.68 15.60 21.17
CA THR A 122 4.13 16.93 20.75
C THR A 122 5.48 17.29 21.40
N ASP A 123 5.66 16.94 22.67
CA ASP A 123 6.92 17.13 23.37
C ASP A 123 8.04 16.27 22.78
N LEU A 124 7.75 15.02 22.40
CA LEU A 124 8.71 14.14 21.72
C LEU A 124 9.17 14.69 20.36
N MET A 125 8.32 15.44 19.64
CA MET A 125 8.70 16.09 18.38
C MET A 125 9.82 17.12 18.58
N ASN A 126 9.94 17.71 19.77
CA ASN A 126 11.02 18.65 20.11
C ASN A 126 12.37 17.97 20.35
N PHE A 127 12.42 16.63 20.44
CA PHE A 127 13.65 15.86 20.68
C PHE A 127 13.99 14.95 19.49
N PRO A 128 14.76 15.44 18.49
CA PRO A 128 15.10 14.69 17.29
C PRO A 128 15.79 13.33 17.57
N GLU A 129 16.55 13.22 18.66
CA GLU A 129 17.21 11.97 19.06
C GLU A 129 16.23 10.84 19.41
N GLN A 130 14.98 11.18 19.73
CA GLN A 130 13.91 10.24 20.08
C GLN A 130 12.93 10.01 18.93
N THR A 131 13.09 10.75 17.82
CA THR A 131 12.31 10.58 16.60
C THR A 131 12.99 9.58 15.66
N ARG A 132 12.21 8.68 15.04
CA ARG A 132 12.69 7.71 14.06
C ARG A 132 11.81 7.79 12.82
N ASN A 133 12.39 8.16 11.68
CA ASN A 133 11.70 8.14 10.40
C ASN A 133 12.02 6.82 9.69
N VAL A 134 11.00 6.00 9.44
CA VAL A 134 11.16 4.63 8.94
C VAL A 134 10.14 4.35 7.85
N ALA A 135 10.58 3.77 6.72
CA ALA A 135 9.65 3.28 5.70
C ALA A 135 9.44 1.76 5.84
N LEU A 136 8.20 1.30 5.72
CA LEU A 136 7.85 -0.11 5.56
C LEU A 136 7.86 -0.44 4.07
N ALA A 137 8.78 -1.29 3.63
CA ALA A 137 8.94 -1.65 2.22
C ALA A 137 8.98 -3.18 2.04
N GLY A 138 8.61 -3.68 0.86
CA GLY A 138 8.55 -5.12 0.59
C GLY A 138 7.59 -5.44 -0.54
N HIS A 139 7.56 -6.71 -0.97
CA HIS A 139 6.71 -7.15 -2.07
C HIS A 139 5.20 -7.05 -1.78
N LEU A 140 4.39 -7.09 -2.83
CA LEU A 140 2.93 -7.17 -2.78
C LEU A 140 2.49 -8.31 -1.84
N HIS A 141 1.50 -8.01 -1.00
CA HIS A 141 0.90 -8.95 -0.04
C HIS A 141 1.86 -9.59 0.98
N HIS A 142 3.07 -9.06 1.21
CA HIS A 142 3.92 -9.49 2.34
C HIS A 142 3.42 -9.04 3.73
N GLY A 143 2.34 -8.25 3.78
CA GLY A 143 1.72 -7.78 5.03
C GLY A 143 2.35 -6.51 5.62
N LYS A 144 2.71 -5.54 4.78
CA LYS A 144 3.19 -4.21 5.21
C LYS A 144 2.11 -3.41 5.93
N THR A 145 0.99 -3.18 5.23
CA THR A 145 -0.22 -2.53 5.76
C THR A 145 -0.71 -3.25 7.01
N ALA A 146 -0.81 -4.58 6.97
CA ALA A 146 -1.18 -5.39 8.13
C ALA A 146 -0.23 -5.22 9.34
N PHE A 147 1.07 -5.02 9.10
CA PHE A 147 2.03 -4.71 10.17
C PHE A 147 1.79 -3.32 10.76
N MET A 148 1.44 -2.36 9.91
CA MET A 148 1.04 -1.04 10.34
C MET A 148 -0.26 -1.09 11.18
N ASP A 149 -1.24 -1.88 10.74
CA ASP A 149 -2.50 -2.09 11.45
C ASP A 149 -2.28 -2.68 12.85
N MET A 150 -1.39 -3.66 12.98
CA MET A 150 -0.99 -4.22 14.27
C MET A 150 -0.45 -3.15 15.23
N LEU A 151 0.40 -2.23 14.74
CA LEU A 151 0.92 -1.13 15.56
C LEU A 151 -0.16 -0.09 15.91
N VAL A 152 -1.12 0.11 15.01
CA VAL A 152 -2.27 0.98 15.24
C VAL A 152 -3.17 0.40 16.33
N LEU A 153 -3.44 -0.91 16.32
CA LEU A 153 -4.22 -1.60 17.35
C LEU A 153 -3.59 -1.51 18.75
N GLU A 154 -2.25 -1.52 18.83
CA GLU A 154 -1.53 -1.36 20.09
C GLU A 154 -1.57 0.08 20.63
N THR A 155 -1.70 1.08 19.75
CA THR A 155 -1.57 2.51 20.12
C THR A 155 -2.91 3.25 20.23
N HIS A 156 -3.91 2.82 19.47
CA HIS A 156 -5.22 3.44 19.38
C HIS A 156 -6.29 2.54 19.98
N ASP A 157 -7.24 3.13 20.71
CA ASP A 157 -8.40 2.40 21.21
C ASP A 157 -9.46 2.28 20.10
N ILE A 158 -9.30 1.27 19.26
CA ILE A 158 -10.20 0.98 18.14
C ILE A 158 -11.24 -0.09 18.52
N THR A 159 -11.30 -0.47 19.80
CA THR A 159 -12.19 -1.51 20.33
C THR A 159 -13.64 -1.27 19.94
N ASP A 160 -14.12 -0.03 20.11
CA ASP A 160 -15.46 0.40 19.72
C ASP A 160 -15.77 0.21 18.22
N ARG A 161 -14.76 0.40 17.35
CA ARG A 161 -14.92 0.31 15.90
C ARG A 161 -14.85 -1.15 15.44
N LEU A 162 -14.04 -1.97 16.11
CA LEU A 162 -13.98 -3.42 15.91
C LEU A 162 -15.30 -4.08 16.32
N GLU A 163 -15.84 -3.72 17.49
CA GLU A 163 -17.10 -4.27 18.00
C GLU A 163 -18.31 -3.88 17.14
N ARG A 164 -18.29 -2.71 16.49
CA ARG A 164 -19.31 -2.29 15.53
C ARG A 164 -19.25 -3.04 14.20
N ARG A 165 -18.18 -3.78 13.88
CA ARG A 165 -18.13 -4.63 12.68
C ARG A 165 -18.91 -5.92 12.92
N VAL A 166 -20.08 -6.01 12.30
CA VAL A 166 -20.95 -7.19 12.35
C VAL A 166 -20.91 -7.94 11.01
N GLY A 167 -20.89 -9.27 11.06
CA GLY A 167 -20.98 -10.13 9.87
C GLY A 167 -19.66 -10.29 9.11
N LYS A 168 -19.71 -10.34 7.76
CA LYS A 168 -18.54 -10.55 6.88
C LYS A 168 -17.40 -9.53 7.07
N ASN A 169 -17.71 -8.33 7.54
CA ASN A 169 -16.73 -7.27 7.75
C ASN A 169 -15.85 -7.51 9.00
N ARG A 170 -16.20 -8.48 9.85
CA ARG A 170 -15.37 -8.89 11.00
C ARG A 170 -14.16 -9.71 10.54
N ASP A 171 -14.32 -10.49 9.47
CA ASP A 171 -13.26 -11.34 8.91
C ASP A 171 -12.35 -10.57 7.92
N GLU A 172 -12.76 -9.38 7.50
CA GLU A 172 -11.96 -8.54 6.62
C GLU A 172 -10.83 -7.87 7.41
N GLN A 173 -9.60 -8.15 6.99
CA GLN A 173 -8.39 -7.58 7.57
C GLN A 173 -8.52 -6.05 7.60
N LEU A 174 -8.26 -5.45 8.77
CA LEU A 174 -8.10 -4.00 8.84
C LEU A 174 -7.02 -3.56 7.87
N ARG A 175 -7.29 -2.43 7.21
CA ARG A 175 -6.36 -1.70 6.35
C ARG A 175 -6.55 -0.22 6.65
N TYR A 176 -5.98 0.20 7.76
CA TYR A 176 -6.18 1.53 8.32
C TYR A 176 -5.50 2.59 7.46
N THR A 177 -4.31 2.29 6.93
CA THR A 177 -3.54 3.19 6.04
C THR A 177 -4.10 3.29 4.62
N ASP A 178 -4.86 2.29 4.15
CA ASP A 178 -5.55 2.33 2.85
C ASP A 178 -6.81 3.21 2.97
N VAL A 179 -6.60 4.53 2.89
CA VAL A 179 -7.66 5.56 3.06
C VAL A 179 -8.42 5.84 1.76
N HIS A 180 -7.81 5.58 0.60
CA HIS A 180 -8.43 5.88 -0.68
C HIS A 180 -9.41 4.77 -1.08
N VAL A 181 -10.59 5.13 -1.60
CA VAL A 181 -11.65 4.13 -1.91
C VAL A 181 -11.15 3.05 -2.88
N LEU A 182 -10.39 3.45 -3.92
CA LEU A 182 -9.77 2.51 -4.87
C LEU A 182 -8.79 1.52 -4.24
N GLU A 183 -8.09 1.89 -3.16
CA GLU A 183 -7.15 0.98 -2.49
C GLU A 183 -7.90 -0.14 -1.77
N ARG A 184 -9.03 0.21 -1.13
CA ARG A 184 -9.90 -0.77 -0.47
C ARG A 184 -10.61 -1.67 -1.47
N GLU A 185 -11.16 -1.11 -2.54
CA GLU A 185 -11.83 -1.89 -3.59
C GLU A 185 -10.89 -2.86 -4.29
N ARG A 186 -9.64 -2.44 -4.56
CA ARG A 186 -8.64 -3.29 -5.23
C ARG A 186 -7.85 -4.18 -4.26
N GLY A 187 -7.94 -3.94 -2.95
CA GLY A 187 -7.19 -4.67 -1.93
C GLY A 187 -5.66 -4.47 -2.00
N LEU A 188 -5.21 -3.39 -2.64
CA LEU A 188 -3.80 -3.06 -2.84
C LEU A 188 -3.54 -1.58 -2.55
N SER A 189 -2.47 -1.32 -1.80
CA SER A 189 -2.02 0.05 -1.51
C SER A 189 -1.42 0.67 -2.76
N ILE A 190 -1.84 1.88 -3.09
CA ILE A 190 -1.45 2.63 -4.28
C ILE A 190 -0.51 3.77 -3.88
N LYS A 191 -0.85 4.51 -2.82
CA LYS A 191 -0.08 5.65 -2.34
C LYS A 191 0.66 5.34 -1.04
N ALA A 192 1.78 6.02 -0.82
CA ALA A 192 2.47 5.95 0.46
C ALA A 192 1.67 6.70 1.54
N ALA A 193 1.40 6.03 2.67
CA ALA A 193 0.64 6.59 3.78
C ALA A 193 1.56 6.82 4.98
N PRO A 194 1.89 8.09 5.32
CA PRO A 194 2.66 8.40 6.52
C PRO A 194 1.76 8.37 7.76
N MET A 195 2.30 7.89 8.87
CA MET A 195 1.65 7.91 10.17
C MET A 195 2.68 8.00 11.28
N SER A 196 2.37 8.77 12.32
CA SER A 196 3.25 8.99 13.46
C SER A 196 2.66 8.30 14.69
N LEU A 197 3.45 7.40 15.29
CA LEU A 197 3.06 6.62 16.46
C LEU A 197 4.07 6.81 17.59
N VAL A 198 3.60 6.76 18.84
CA VAL A 198 4.47 6.72 20.02
C VAL A 198 4.61 5.27 20.46
N LEU A 199 5.81 4.70 20.32
CA LEU A 199 6.05 3.28 20.60
C LEU A 199 7.06 3.10 21.75
N PRO A 200 6.74 2.27 22.77
CA PRO A 200 7.66 1.95 23.85
C PRO A 200 8.74 0.96 23.38
N SER A 201 9.98 1.22 23.77
CA SER A 201 11.08 0.28 23.58
C SER A 201 11.04 -0.84 24.62
N THR A 202 11.72 -1.96 24.34
CA THR A 202 12.00 -3.04 25.30
C THR A 202 12.61 -2.54 26.62
N LYS A 203 13.30 -1.39 26.63
CA LYS A 203 13.86 -0.75 27.84
C LYS A 203 12.87 0.17 28.58
N GLY A 204 11.63 0.28 28.12
CA GLY A 204 10.59 1.16 28.67
C GLY A 204 10.63 2.61 28.18
N LYS A 205 11.59 2.98 27.33
CA LYS A 205 11.67 4.33 26.75
C LYS A 205 10.79 4.46 25.51
N SER A 206 9.86 5.39 25.50
CA SER A 206 9.03 5.72 24.33
C SER A 206 9.79 6.52 23.28
N HIS A 207 9.52 6.23 22.02
CA HIS A 207 10.08 6.95 20.87
C HIS A 207 8.94 7.38 19.96
N LEU A 208 9.11 8.53 19.29
CA LEU A 208 8.23 8.95 18.21
C LEU A 208 8.69 8.26 16.93
N VAL A 209 7.85 7.42 16.35
CA VAL A 209 8.16 6.68 15.13
C VAL A 209 7.25 7.19 14.03
N ASN A 210 7.85 7.85 13.04
CA ASN A 210 7.19 8.26 11.81
C ASN A 210 7.35 7.13 10.81
N LEU A 211 6.27 6.38 10.59
CA LEU A 211 6.21 5.26 9.66
C LEU A 211 5.62 5.71 8.34
N ILE A 212 6.20 5.26 7.24
CA ILE A 212 5.61 5.42 5.91
C ILE A 212 5.27 4.02 5.40
N ASP A 213 3.99 3.70 5.28
CA ASP A 213 3.53 2.47 4.61
C ASP A 213 3.63 2.66 3.10
N THR A 214 4.52 1.91 2.44
CA THR A 214 4.77 2.06 1.00
C THR A 214 4.03 0.99 0.19
N PRO A 215 3.61 1.32 -1.05
CA PRO A 215 2.92 0.35 -1.89
C PRO A 215 3.84 -0.84 -2.25
N GLY A 216 3.26 -2.04 -2.29
CA GLY A 216 4.00 -3.28 -2.58
C GLY A 216 4.06 -3.68 -4.04
N HIS A 217 3.24 -3.05 -4.89
CA HIS A 217 3.13 -3.41 -6.29
C HIS A 217 4.31 -2.84 -7.09
N VAL A 218 4.83 -3.61 -8.04
CA VAL A 218 6.01 -3.25 -8.85
C VAL A 218 5.83 -1.99 -9.69
N ASN A 219 4.58 -1.62 -10.00
CA ASN A 219 4.27 -0.41 -10.77
C ASN A 219 4.38 0.89 -9.94
N PHE A 220 4.39 0.79 -8.61
CA PHE A 220 4.41 1.95 -7.71
C PHE A 220 5.76 2.10 -6.99
N VAL A 221 6.85 1.78 -7.70
CA VAL A 221 8.22 1.89 -7.17
C VAL A 221 8.65 3.36 -7.01
N ASP A 222 8.01 4.27 -7.74
CA ASP A 222 8.14 5.72 -7.60
C ASP A 222 7.76 6.20 -6.20
N GLU A 223 6.65 5.73 -5.63
CA GLU A 223 6.21 6.01 -4.27
C GLU A 223 7.20 5.47 -3.22
N VAL A 224 7.76 4.27 -3.45
CA VAL A 224 8.80 3.67 -2.59
C VAL A 224 10.07 4.52 -2.61
N ALA A 225 10.53 4.93 -3.80
CA ALA A 225 11.72 5.75 -3.97
C ALA A 225 11.55 7.16 -3.36
N ALA A 226 10.36 7.77 -3.51
CA ALA A 226 10.03 9.03 -2.86
C ALA A 226 10.07 8.91 -1.33
N SER A 227 9.53 7.80 -0.79
CA SER A 227 9.52 7.52 0.64
C SER A 227 10.94 7.33 1.20
N PHE A 228 11.84 6.68 0.45
CA PHE A 228 13.22 6.42 0.89
C PHE A 228 14.03 7.69 1.11
N ARG A 229 13.74 8.74 0.34
CA ARG A 229 14.38 10.05 0.51
C ARG A 229 13.94 10.80 1.77
N LEU A 230 12.82 10.42 2.36
CA LEU A 230 12.24 11.06 3.55
C LEU A 230 12.63 10.36 4.86
N VAL A 231 13.13 9.12 4.80
CA VAL A 231 13.35 8.28 5.98
C VAL A 231 14.82 8.05 6.28
N ASP A 232 15.11 7.82 7.55
CA ASP A 232 16.47 7.53 8.04
C ASP A 232 16.78 6.03 8.00
N GLY A 233 15.77 5.17 7.80
CA GLY A 233 15.90 3.72 7.78
C GLY A 233 14.73 3.04 7.10
N VAL A 234 14.97 1.81 6.63
CA VAL A 234 13.96 1.02 5.92
C VAL A 234 13.76 -0.33 6.63
N CYS A 235 12.50 -0.62 6.94
CA CYS A 235 12.04 -1.92 7.43
C CYS A 235 11.53 -2.75 6.25
N LEU A 236 12.29 -3.78 5.89
CA LEU A 236 11.97 -4.68 4.79
C LEU A 236 11.08 -5.83 5.27
N VAL A 237 9.82 -5.87 4.82
CA VAL A 237 8.85 -6.93 5.14
C VAL A 237 8.89 -8.05 4.10
N VAL A 238 9.16 -9.26 4.57
CA VAL A 238 9.30 -10.47 3.74
C VAL A 238 8.38 -11.56 4.26
N ASP A 239 7.53 -12.12 3.39
CA ASP A 239 6.77 -13.32 3.72
C ASP A 239 7.70 -14.53 3.85
N VAL A 240 7.61 -15.25 4.96
CA VAL A 240 8.48 -16.38 5.26
C VAL A 240 8.31 -17.56 4.29
N VAL A 241 7.15 -17.73 3.67
CA VAL A 241 6.88 -18.80 2.71
C VAL A 241 7.44 -18.44 1.35
N GLU A 242 7.05 -17.27 0.84
CA GLU A 242 7.42 -16.76 -0.48
C GLU A 242 8.90 -16.39 -0.55
N GLY A 243 9.49 -15.93 0.55
CA GLY A 243 10.89 -15.54 0.63
C GLY A 243 11.20 -14.26 -0.16
N VAL A 244 12.42 -14.16 -0.68
CA VAL A 244 12.85 -12.97 -1.44
C VAL A 244 12.26 -13.02 -2.85
N GLN A 245 11.47 -12.00 -3.18
CA GLN A 245 10.83 -11.82 -4.49
C GLN A 245 11.50 -10.69 -5.30
N ILE A 246 11.11 -10.54 -6.57
CA ILE A 246 11.70 -9.56 -7.50
C ILE A 246 11.64 -8.12 -6.95
N ASN A 247 10.47 -7.69 -6.45
CA ASN A 247 10.34 -6.34 -5.87
C ASN A 247 11.23 -6.17 -4.62
N THR A 248 11.29 -7.20 -3.77
CA THR A 248 12.16 -7.20 -2.58
C THR A 248 13.62 -7.00 -2.95
N GLU A 249 14.11 -7.62 -4.03
CA GLU A 249 15.48 -7.40 -4.51
C GLU A 249 15.73 -5.96 -4.97
N GLN A 250 14.78 -5.36 -5.70
CA GLN A 250 14.89 -3.98 -6.18
C GLN A 250 14.92 -3.00 -5.01
N ILE A 251 14.07 -3.22 -4.01
CA ILE A 251 14.00 -2.41 -2.78
C ILE A 251 15.33 -2.49 -2.00
N ILE A 252 15.89 -3.70 -1.83
CA ILE A 252 17.20 -3.89 -1.19
C ILE A 252 18.29 -3.15 -1.99
N LYS A 253 18.30 -3.29 -3.32
CA LYS A 253 19.27 -2.61 -4.18
C LYS A 253 19.20 -1.09 -4.00
N HIS A 254 18.00 -0.52 -4.05
CA HIS A 254 17.78 0.92 -3.89
C HIS A 254 18.27 1.43 -2.53
N ALA A 255 17.84 0.79 -1.43
CA ALA A 255 18.26 1.17 -0.08
C ALA A 255 19.78 1.05 0.13
N VAL A 256 20.40 -0.01 -0.41
CA VAL A 256 21.85 -0.21 -0.28
C VAL A 256 22.63 0.86 -1.04
N LEU A 257 22.17 1.24 -2.23
CA LEU A 257 22.77 2.27 -3.09
C LEU A 257 22.66 3.68 -2.47
N GLU A 258 21.52 4.00 -1.85
CA GLU A 258 21.30 5.28 -1.14
C GLU A 258 21.93 5.32 0.26
N ASP A 259 22.69 4.27 0.62
CA ASP A 259 23.34 4.09 1.92
C ASP A 259 22.41 4.04 3.15
N ILE A 260 21.13 3.73 2.95
CA ILE A 260 20.12 3.68 4.01
C ILE A 260 20.27 2.38 4.83
N PRO A 261 20.19 2.42 6.18
CA PRO A 261 20.21 1.24 7.01
C PRO A 261 18.92 0.40 6.86
N LEU A 262 19.10 -0.91 6.73
CA LEU A 262 18.03 -1.89 6.54
C LEU A 262 17.83 -2.77 7.77
N THR A 263 16.57 -2.96 8.15
CA THR A 263 16.11 -3.99 9.09
C THR A 263 15.16 -4.95 8.38
N LEU A 264 15.18 -6.22 8.75
CA LEU A 264 14.36 -7.26 8.12
C LEU A 264 13.21 -7.65 9.05
N ILE A 265 12.00 -7.68 8.52
CA ILE A 265 10.80 -8.18 9.18
C ILE A 265 10.36 -9.43 8.42
N ILE A 266 10.52 -10.59 9.05
CA ILE A 266 10.03 -11.87 8.52
C ILE A 266 8.60 -12.05 9.01
N ASN A 267 7.64 -11.85 8.12
CA ASN A 267 6.22 -11.88 8.41
C ASN A 267 5.56 -13.20 8.00
N LYS A 268 4.32 -13.39 8.45
CA LYS A 268 3.47 -14.56 8.20
C LYS A 268 4.04 -15.88 8.71
N MET A 269 4.66 -15.81 9.89
CA MET A 269 5.22 -16.96 10.60
C MET A 269 4.21 -18.10 10.83
N ASP A 270 2.93 -17.77 10.97
CA ASP A 270 1.80 -18.68 11.07
C ASP A 270 1.70 -19.63 9.87
N ARG A 271 2.03 -19.19 8.65
CA ARG A 271 1.95 -20.03 7.43
C ARG A 271 2.91 -21.23 7.49
N LEU A 272 4.05 -21.10 8.17
CA LEU A 272 4.95 -22.25 8.38
C LEU A 272 4.30 -23.36 9.22
N ILE A 273 3.43 -22.96 10.15
CA ILE A 273 2.79 -23.83 11.15
C ILE A 273 1.47 -24.36 10.62
N LEU A 274 0.63 -23.48 10.06
CA LEU A 274 -0.76 -23.76 9.66
C LEU A 274 -0.86 -24.31 8.25
N GLU A 275 -0.16 -23.68 7.29
CA GLU A 275 -0.23 -24.07 5.86
C GLU A 275 0.77 -25.19 5.55
N LEU A 276 2.07 -24.92 5.74
CA LEU A 276 3.12 -25.86 5.37
C LEU A 276 3.31 -26.98 6.40
N LYS A 277 2.85 -26.78 7.64
CA LYS A 277 2.94 -27.74 8.76
C LYS A 277 4.35 -28.31 8.93
N LEU A 278 5.37 -27.46 8.74
CA LEU A 278 6.77 -27.87 8.84
C LEU A 278 7.12 -28.18 10.30
N PRO A 279 7.92 -29.21 10.58
CA PRO A 279 8.42 -29.43 11.92
C PRO A 279 9.33 -28.25 12.34
N PRO A 280 9.44 -27.93 13.64
CA PRO A 280 10.19 -26.77 14.13
C PRO A 280 11.66 -26.70 13.65
N LYS A 281 12.28 -27.86 13.42
CA LYS A 281 13.66 -27.95 12.91
C LYS A 281 13.78 -27.46 11.47
N ASP A 282 12.81 -27.77 10.62
CA ASP A 282 12.79 -27.41 9.20
C ASP A 282 12.32 -25.97 9.01
N ALA A 283 11.36 -25.53 9.83
CA ALA A 283 10.96 -24.13 9.90
C ALA A 283 12.15 -23.19 10.21
N TYR A 284 13.02 -23.58 11.16
CA TYR A 284 14.25 -22.84 11.42
C TYR A 284 15.18 -22.73 10.19
N PHE A 285 15.32 -23.81 9.42
CA PHE A 285 16.12 -23.79 8.20
C PHE A 285 15.51 -22.87 7.14
N LYS A 286 14.18 -22.85 7.00
CA LYS A 286 13.50 -21.90 6.10
C LYS A 286 13.74 -20.45 6.54
N LEU A 287 13.64 -20.13 7.83
CA LEU A 287 13.97 -18.80 8.35
C LEU A 287 15.41 -18.39 8.08
N LYS A 288 16.35 -19.31 8.36
CA LYS A 288 17.77 -19.09 8.08
C LYS A 288 18.01 -18.84 6.59
N HIS A 289 17.34 -19.61 5.73
CA HIS A 289 17.43 -19.46 4.29
C HIS A 289 16.95 -18.08 3.82
N VAL A 290 15.80 -17.59 4.30
CA VAL A 290 15.29 -16.24 3.96
C VAL A 290 16.30 -15.15 4.36
N VAL A 291 16.89 -15.25 5.56
CA VAL A 291 17.93 -14.31 6.01
C VAL A 291 19.18 -14.38 5.12
N GLU A 292 19.59 -15.58 4.69
CA GLU A 292 20.74 -15.78 3.80
C GLU A 292 20.48 -15.26 2.37
N GLU A 293 19.27 -15.42 1.84
CA GLU A 293 18.86 -14.86 0.55
C GLU A 293 18.97 -13.33 0.57
N VAL A 294 18.40 -12.67 1.57
CA VAL A 294 18.49 -11.20 1.73
C VAL A 294 19.95 -10.75 1.79
N ASN A 295 20.78 -11.44 2.57
CA ASN A 295 22.22 -11.14 2.64
C ASN A 295 22.96 -11.38 1.32
N THR A 296 22.53 -12.35 0.52
CA THR A 296 23.09 -12.63 -0.81
C THR A 296 22.79 -11.46 -1.75
N VAL A 297 21.56 -10.92 -1.74
CA VAL A 297 21.20 -9.73 -2.53
C VAL A 297 22.00 -8.50 -2.10
N ILE A 298 22.17 -8.28 -0.79
CA ILE A 298 22.99 -7.17 -0.25
C ILE A 298 24.45 -7.31 -0.72
N THR A 299 25.00 -8.53 -0.66
CA THR A 299 26.39 -8.82 -1.05
C THR A 299 26.60 -8.62 -2.55
N ASN A 300 25.64 -9.05 -3.37
CA ASN A 300 25.67 -8.86 -4.83
C ASN A 300 25.59 -7.38 -5.22
N THR A 301 24.86 -6.57 -4.46
CA THR A 301 24.68 -5.13 -4.75
C THR A 301 25.90 -4.32 -4.34
N ALA A 302 26.42 -4.54 -3.13
CA ALA A 302 27.53 -3.76 -2.58
C ALA A 302 28.57 -4.66 -1.90
N PRO A 303 29.45 -5.34 -2.67
CA PRO A 303 30.43 -6.28 -2.12
C PRO A 303 31.39 -5.62 -1.13
N THR A 304 31.73 -4.34 -1.32
CA THR A 304 32.66 -3.60 -0.46
C THR A 304 32.06 -3.24 0.91
N LYS A 305 30.74 -3.01 0.99
CA LYS A 305 30.02 -2.65 2.23
C LYS A 305 29.21 -3.82 2.82
N ALA A 306 29.29 -5.00 2.23
CA ALA A 306 28.47 -6.16 2.61
C ALA A 306 28.63 -6.57 4.09
N ALA A 307 29.85 -6.48 4.63
CA ALA A 307 30.13 -6.90 6.01
C ALA A 307 29.46 -5.99 7.07
N SER A 308 29.43 -4.67 6.83
CA SER A 308 28.82 -3.71 7.75
C SER A 308 27.29 -3.80 7.69
N LYS A 309 26.73 -3.98 6.49
CA LYS A 309 25.28 -4.07 6.25
C LYS A 309 24.68 -5.48 6.42
N ARG A 310 25.47 -6.46 6.86
CA ARG A 310 24.99 -7.84 7.06
C ARG A 310 23.84 -7.90 8.07
N ILE A 311 22.71 -8.45 7.64
CA ILE A 311 21.50 -8.66 8.43
C ILE A 311 21.63 -10.02 9.16
N SER A 312 21.42 -10.02 10.46
CA SER A 312 21.39 -11.23 11.28
C SER A 312 20.50 -11.01 12.51
N PRO A 313 19.71 -12.01 12.93
CA PRO A 313 18.95 -11.93 14.17
C PRO A 313 19.82 -11.70 15.40
N GLU A 314 21.07 -12.20 15.41
CA GLU A 314 22.04 -12.01 16.51
C GLU A 314 22.40 -10.53 16.72
N LYS A 315 22.31 -9.70 15.67
CA LYS A 315 22.57 -8.26 15.74
C LYS A 315 21.34 -7.45 16.18
N GLY A 316 20.16 -8.08 16.24
CA GLY A 316 18.89 -7.39 16.51
C GLY A 316 18.27 -6.71 15.29
N ASN A 317 18.82 -6.89 14.09
CA ASN A 317 18.32 -6.28 12.85
C ASN A 317 17.22 -7.11 12.17
N VAL A 318 16.80 -8.23 12.77
CA VAL A 318 15.73 -9.10 12.26
C VAL A 318 14.62 -9.19 13.29
N LEU A 319 13.40 -8.90 12.84
CA LEU A 319 12.15 -9.06 13.55
C LEU A 319 11.40 -10.25 12.96
N PHE A 320 10.81 -11.08 13.80
CA PHE A 320 9.87 -12.13 13.40
C PHE A 320 8.47 -11.67 13.77
N SER A 321 7.52 -11.77 12.84
CA SER A 321 6.16 -11.30 13.07
C SER A 321 5.10 -12.23 12.48
N CYS A 322 3.92 -12.16 13.08
CA CYS A 322 2.69 -12.69 12.54
C CYS A 322 1.63 -11.61 12.72
N THR A 323 1.48 -10.77 11.70
CA THR A 323 0.53 -9.65 11.74
C THR A 323 -0.92 -10.07 11.84
N ASP A 324 -1.25 -11.28 11.36
CA ASP A 324 -2.61 -11.82 11.43
C ASP A 324 -3.03 -12.24 12.85
N MET A 325 -2.05 -12.55 13.71
CA MET A 325 -2.27 -12.95 15.10
C MET A 325 -1.76 -11.90 16.10
N GLY A 326 -1.39 -10.71 15.63
CA GLY A 326 -1.06 -9.56 16.48
C GLY A 326 0.31 -9.56 17.17
N TRP A 327 1.21 -10.51 16.88
CA TRP A 327 2.49 -10.59 17.61
C TRP A 327 3.73 -10.33 16.73
N CYS A 328 4.75 -9.73 17.36
CA CYS A 328 6.08 -9.61 16.77
C CYS A 328 7.16 -9.68 17.87
N PHE A 329 8.32 -10.25 17.55
CA PHE A 329 9.44 -10.31 18.47
C PHE A 329 10.80 -10.29 17.78
N THR A 330 11.77 -9.72 18.49
CA THR A 330 13.21 -9.89 18.21
C THR A 330 13.82 -10.83 19.25
N LEU A 331 15.02 -11.34 19.02
CA LEU A 331 15.70 -12.17 20.03
C LEU A 331 15.88 -11.43 21.38
N PRO A 332 16.24 -10.13 21.42
CA PRO A 332 16.29 -9.39 22.68
C PRO A 332 14.92 -9.23 23.35
N SER A 333 13.85 -8.98 22.57
CA SER A 333 12.49 -8.86 23.13
C SER A 333 12.04 -10.17 23.77
N PHE A 334 12.24 -11.29 23.05
CA PHE A 334 11.89 -12.62 23.54
C PHE A 334 12.75 -13.02 24.75
N ALA A 335 14.06 -12.72 24.72
CA ALA A 335 14.94 -12.91 25.87
C ALA A 335 14.49 -12.11 27.11
N LYS A 336 13.93 -10.90 26.91
CA LYS A 336 13.39 -10.10 28.01
C LYS A 336 12.18 -10.80 28.63
N MET A 337 11.25 -11.34 27.84
CA MET A 337 10.11 -12.11 28.35
C MET A 337 10.57 -13.25 29.26
N TYR A 338 11.60 -14.02 28.86
CA TYR A 338 12.17 -15.06 29.72
C TYR A 338 12.81 -14.52 31.01
N THR A 339 13.43 -13.35 30.93
CA THR A 339 14.07 -12.72 32.09
C THR A 339 13.01 -12.25 33.09
N ASP A 340 11.91 -11.68 32.61
CA ASP A 340 10.79 -11.19 33.42
C ASP A 340 10.05 -12.36 34.09
N THR A 341 9.92 -13.52 33.42
CA THR A 341 9.25 -14.71 33.98
C THR A 341 10.13 -15.52 34.94
N PHE A 342 11.39 -15.78 34.59
CA PHE A 342 12.24 -16.74 35.33
C PHE A 342 13.29 -16.08 36.24
N GLY A 343 13.56 -14.78 36.07
CA GLY A 343 14.59 -14.04 36.82
C GLY A 343 16.04 -14.47 36.53
N ASP A 344 16.99 -13.60 36.84
CA ASP A 344 18.44 -13.91 36.91
C ASP A 344 19.15 -14.29 35.59
N ILE A 345 18.68 -13.76 34.44
CA ILE A 345 19.30 -13.97 33.12
C ILE A 345 19.73 -12.63 32.51
N ASN A 346 20.96 -12.55 32.01
CA ASN A 346 21.38 -11.40 31.21
C ASN A 346 20.75 -11.47 29.80
N THR A 347 19.81 -10.56 29.52
CA THR A 347 19.05 -10.49 28.28
C THR A 347 19.93 -10.41 27.03
N GLU A 348 21.00 -9.63 27.05
CA GLU A 348 21.86 -9.42 25.88
C GLU A 348 22.72 -10.65 25.56
N GLU A 349 23.29 -11.30 26.57
CA GLU A 349 24.08 -12.51 26.38
C GLU A 349 23.20 -13.69 25.95
N PHE A 350 22.00 -13.79 26.53
CA PHE A 350 21.05 -14.83 26.18
C PHE A 350 20.58 -14.66 24.73
N ALA A 351 20.18 -13.45 24.32
CA ALA A 351 19.75 -13.16 22.96
C ALA A 351 20.80 -13.53 21.89
N LYS A 352 22.09 -13.25 22.15
CA LYS A 352 23.20 -13.61 21.24
C LYS A 352 23.39 -15.12 21.06
N ARG A 353 22.91 -15.93 22.01
CA ARG A 353 23.02 -17.41 21.99
C ARG A 353 21.75 -18.09 21.48
N LEU A 354 20.67 -17.34 21.26
CA LEU A 354 19.40 -17.87 20.77
C LEU A 354 19.40 -18.20 19.28
N TRP A 355 20.36 -17.69 18.49
CA TRP A 355 20.42 -17.92 17.05
C TRP A 355 21.71 -18.62 16.61
N GLY A 356 21.65 -19.27 15.44
CA GLY A 356 22.77 -19.97 14.85
C GLY A 356 22.89 -21.44 15.28
N ASP A 357 24.04 -22.04 15.00
CA ASP A 357 24.35 -23.42 15.36
C ASP A 357 24.78 -23.53 16.83
N VAL A 358 23.89 -23.09 17.71
CA VAL A 358 24.01 -23.15 19.16
C VAL A 358 22.97 -24.13 19.70
N TYR A 359 23.40 -24.98 20.63
CA TYR A 359 22.59 -26.03 21.24
C TYR A 359 22.56 -25.82 22.75
N TYR A 360 21.42 -26.15 23.36
CA TYR A 360 21.25 -26.06 24.82
C TYR A 360 21.43 -27.43 25.47
N ASN A 361 22.28 -27.50 26.50
CA ASN A 361 22.43 -28.70 27.31
C ASN A 361 21.56 -28.63 28.57
N PRO A 362 20.48 -29.41 28.69
CA PRO A 362 19.63 -29.38 29.89
C PRO A 362 20.35 -29.89 31.15
N LYS A 363 21.33 -30.81 31.01
CA LYS A 363 22.06 -31.38 32.16
C LYS A 363 23.08 -30.41 32.74
N LYS A 364 23.80 -29.68 31.88
CA LYS A 364 24.83 -28.72 32.29
C LYS A 364 24.31 -27.29 32.40
N ARG A 365 23.11 -27.00 31.90
CA ARG A 365 22.53 -25.65 31.76
C ARG A 365 23.45 -24.68 31.01
N THR A 366 24.22 -25.21 30.05
CA THR A 366 25.20 -24.45 29.25
C THR A 366 24.86 -24.53 27.76
N PHE A 367 25.23 -23.48 27.02
CA PHE A 367 25.17 -23.47 25.56
C PHE A 367 26.45 -24.05 24.95
N SER A 368 26.32 -24.89 23.93
CA SER A 368 27.43 -25.45 23.18
C SER A 368 27.22 -25.26 21.68
N ARG A 369 28.30 -25.02 20.92
CA ARG A 369 28.26 -24.98 19.44
C ARG A 369 28.36 -26.34 18.78
N LYS A 370 28.61 -27.38 19.58
CA LYS A 370 28.60 -28.77 19.12
C LYS A 370 27.28 -29.40 19.55
N PRO A 371 26.62 -30.17 18.66
CA PRO A 371 25.50 -31.01 19.06
C PRO A 371 26.00 -32.04 20.07
N ILE A 372 25.21 -32.27 21.12
CA ILE A 372 25.51 -33.29 22.14
C ILE A 372 25.06 -34.66 21.63
N ASP A 373 23.90 -34.69 20.99
CA ASP A 373 23.30 -35.84 20.30
C ASP A 373 22.68 -35.38 18.97
N GLU A 374 22.51 -36.28 17.99
CA GLU A 374 21.81 -35.99 16.71
C GLU A 374 20.38 -35.46 16.90
N ARG A 375 19.75 -35.76 18.04
CA ARG A 375 18.41 -35.27 18.39
C ARG A 375 18.40 -33.90 19.04
N SER A 376 19.55 -33.37 19.47
CA SER A 376 19.64 -32.08 20.17
C SER A 376 19.06 -30.96 19.30
N ALA A 377 18.01 -30.30 19.80
CA ALA A 377 17.46 -29.13 19.13
C ALA A 377 18.38 -27.91 19.30
N ARG A 378 18.38 -27.04 18.29
CA ARG A 378 19.05 -25.73 18.39
C ARG A 378 18.39 -24.88 19.47
N SER A 379 19.12 -23.92 20.02
CA SER A 379 18.60 -22.98 21.01
C SER A 379 17.35 -22.25 20.51
N PHE A 380 17.37 -21.74 19.26
CA PHE A 380 16.19 -21.10 18.66
C PHE A 380 14.97 -22.04 18.61
N VAL A 381 15.20 -23.29 18.18
CA VAL A 381 14.12 -24.27 18.04
C VAL A 381 13.53 -24.62 19.40
N HIS A 382 14.38 -24.89 20.38
CA HIS A 382 13.96 -25.30 21.73
C HIS A 382 13.29 -24.17 22.52
N PHE A 383 13.86 -22.96 22.49
CA PHE A 383 13.36 -21.83 23.29
C PHE A 383 12.30 -21.00 22.58
N VAL A 384 12.32 -20.87 21.25
CA VAL A 384 11.41 -19.96 20.53
C VAL A 384 10.34 -20.75 19.78
N LEU A 385 10.74 -21.61 18.83
CA LEU A 385 9.79 -22.27 17.94
C LEU A 385 8.94 -23.32 18.66
N GLU A 386 9.51 -24.17 19.51
CA GLU A 386 8.75 -25.21 20.20
C GLU A 386 7.63 -24.64 21.09
N PRO A 387 7.84 -23.60 21.91
CA PRO A 387 6.74 -22.95 22.65
C PRO A 387 5.67 -22.35 21.73
N ILE A 388 6.06 -21.65 20.67
CA ILE A 388 5.12 -21.07 19.70
C ILE A 388 4.27 -22.19 19.06
N TYR A 389 4.91 -23.25 18.57
CA TYR A 389 4.22 -24.40 17.97
C TYR A 389 3.27 -25.09 18.93
N LYS A 390 3.65 -25.23 20.21
CA LYS A 390 2.76 -25.77 21.25
C LYS A 390 1.54 -24.87 21.43
N LEU A 391 1.73 -23.55 21.49
CA LEU A 391 0.63 -22.57 21.59
C LEU A 391 -0.34 -22.71 20.41
N PHE A 392 0.16 -22.71 19.18
CA PHE A 392 -0.66 -22.91 17.98
C PHE A 392 -1.37 -24.28 17.98
N THR A 393 -0.71 -25.35 18.39
CA THR A 393 -1.32 -26.69 18.41
C THR A 393 -2.43 -26.77 19.47
N HIS A 394 -2.22 -26.16 20.63
CA HIS A 394 -3.21 -26.15 21.71
C HIS A 394 -4.38 -25.22 21.41
N SER A 395 -4.17 -24.09 20.71
CA SER A 395 -5.26 -23.19 20.32
C SER A 395 -6.13 -23.79 19.21
N ILE A 396 -5.55 -24.51 18.25
CA ILE A 396 -6.31 -25.17 17.15
C ILE A 396 -7.04 -26.42 17.61
N SER A 397 -6.47 -27.17 18.56
CA SER A 397 -7.07 -28.43 19.05
C SER A 397 -8.30 -28.23 19.94
N ASP A 398 -8.75 -26.98 20.14
CA ASP A 398 -10.02 -26.59 20.79
C ASP A 398 -10.28 -27.28 22.13
N SER A 399 -9.20 -27.56 22.87
CA SER A 399 -9.22 -28.22 24.16
C SER A 399 -8.95 -27.21 25.28
N PRO A 400 -9.98 -26.46 25.74
CA PRO A 400 -9.81 -25.40 26.75
C PRO A 400 -9.23 -25.94 28.07
N GLU A 401 -9.40 -27.23 28.36
CA GLU A 401 -8.83 -27.90 29.53
C GLU A 401 -7.30 -28.00 29.48
N GLN A 402 -6.70 -28.15 28.30
CA GLN A 402 -5.25 -28.21 28.11
C GLN A 402 -4.65 -26.82 27.90
N LEU A 403 -5.41 -25.90 27.30
CA LEU A 403 -4.95 -24.53 27.05
C LEU A 403 -4.81 -23.71 28.34
N ARG A 404 -5.76 -23.84 29.29
CA ARG A 404 -5.73 -23.14 30.59
C ARG A 404 -4.44 -23.32 31.38
N PRO A 405 -3.92 -24.54 31.64
CA PRO A 405 -2.68 -24.70 32.40
C PRO A 405 -1.46 -24.18 31.64
N VAL A 406 -1.47 -24.24 30.30
CA VAL A 406 -0.38 -23.68 29.47
C VAL A 406 -0.39 -22.16 29.55
N LEU A 407 -1.54 -21.51 29.40
CA LEU A 407 -1.67 -20.05 29.54
C LEU A 407 -1.35 -19.58 30.96
N ALA A 408 -1.80 -20.31 31.97
CA ALA A 408 -1.44 -20.02 33.37
C ALA A 408 0.07 -20.11 33.61
N SER A 409 0.78 -21.05 32.96
CA SER A 409 2.24 -21.15 33.05
C SER A 409 2.96 -19.98 32.36
N LEU A 410 2.30 -19.32 31.41
CA LEU A 410 2.78 -18.13 30.70
C LEU A 410 2.32 -16.83 31.37
N GLY A 411 1.52 -16.91 32.45
CA GLY A 411 0.96 -15.75 33.14
C GLY A 411 -0.20 -15.06 32.41
N ILE A 412 -0.83 -15.74 31.45
CA ILE A 412 -1.92 -15.20 30.64
C ILE A 412 -3.26 -15.73 31.18
N GLU A 413 -4.15 -14.81 31.57
CA GLU A 413 -5.51 -15.15 32.01
C GLU A 413 -6.56 -14.65 31.02
N LEU A 414 -7.22 -15.58 30.32
CA LEU A 414 -8.34 -15.26 29.43
C LEU A 414 -9.69 -15.36 30.14
N LYS A 415 -10.65 -14.54 29.71
CA LYS A 415 -12.04 -14.61 30.18
C LYS A 415 -12.71 -15.90 29.67
N PRO A 416 -13.66 -16.50 30.42
CA PRO A 416 -14.37 -17.71 29.99
C PRO A 416 -15.08 -17.62 28.62
N SER A 417 -15.47 -16.40 28.20
CA SER A 417 -16.07 -16.14 26.89
C SER A 417 -15.05 -16.21 25.74
N GLN A 418 -13.80 -15.83 25.98
CA GLN A 418 -12.75 -15.81 24.96
C GLN A 418 -12.32 -17.22 24.57
N TYR A 419 -12.35 -18.18 25.50
CA TYR A 419 -12.09 -19.59 25.21
C TYR A 419 -13.11 -20.26 24.27
N LYS A 420 -14.27 -19.63 24.05
CA LYS A 420 -15.32 -20.14 23.15
C LYS A 420 -15.34 -19.43 21.80
N ALA A 421 -14.42 -18.50 21.57
CA ALA A 421 -14.28 -17.82 20.29
C ALA A 421 -13.62 -18.73 19.25
N ASP A 422 -13.59 -18.30 17.99
CA ASP A 422 -12.93 -19.04 16.92
C ASP A 422 -11.45 -19.26 17.22
N ALA A 423 -10.88 -20.39 16.79
CA ALA A 423 -9.49 -20.77 17.06
C ALA A 423 -8.47 -19.67 16.69
N LYS A 424 -8.76 -18.89 15.63
CA LYS A 424 -7.96 -17.73 15.24
C LYS A 424 -8.00 -16.63 16.31
N SER A 425 -9.18 -16.20 16.74
CA SER A 425 -9.33 -15.19 17.81
C SER A 425 -8.82 -15.67 19.16
N VAL A 426 -8.91 -16.97 19.46
CA VAL A 426 -8.29 -17.56 20.65
C VAL A 426 -6.77 -17.44 20.55
N THR A 427 -6.19 -17.76 19.40
CA THR A 427 -4.73 -17.68 19.18
C THR A 427 -4.23 -16.23 19.28
N GLU A 428 -4.95 -15.29 18.68
CA GLU A 428 -4.68 -13.85 18.78
C GLU A 428 -4.76 -13.35 20.23
N ALA A 429 -5.71 -13.85 21.02
CA ALA A 429 -5.80 -13.49 22.44
C ALA A 429 -4.72 -14.15 23.32
N CYS A 430 -4.10 -15.24 22.86
CA CYS A 430 -3.10 -16.00 23.63
C CYS A 430 -1.66 -15.50 23.46
N LEU A 431 -1.37 -14.70 22.44
CA LEU A 431 -0.03 -14.30 21.99
C LEU A 431 0.11 -12.78 22.05
#